data_AF-A0AAD5Y440-F1
#
_entry.id   AF-A0AAD5Y440-F1
#
_cell.length_a   1.000
_cell.length_b   1.000
_cell.length_c   1.000
_cell.angle_alpha   90.00
_cell.angle_beta   90.00
_cell.angle_gamma   90.00
#
_symmetry.space_group_name_H-M   'P 1'
#
loop_
_entity.id
_entity.type
_entity.pdbx_description
1 polymer ?
#
loop_
_entity_poly.entity_id
_entity_poly.type
_entity_poly.pdbx_seq_one_letter_code
_entity_poly.pdbx_strand_id
1 'polypeptide(L)'
;MLLLDEKCHGYYIHGKSVHSTADTDMEELNNCLKKETNDLVPRRGLADTNQQIFEVFLNLEFRKLFDQIQSNTQPDTTRTLQMMQRLSSQTLPLLESNKNEKITVWKQMQKFLKTFLDSNLKEYSFNIKQKTFIEKIAGAIPDTSKGPVFMNDQNGIIYCLLYGLETHLMVFYISLYTALDYWTNPVLAGFTIWAVDKLLCGLRIWLGEKNIAIKGHLDSKYLLG
;
A
#
# COMPACT_ATOMS: atom_id res chain seq x y z
N MET A 1 6.24 -1.14 0.62
CA MET A 1 5.16 -0.19 0.97
C MET A 1 3.86 -0.97 1.12
N LEU A 2 3.16 -0.82 2.25
CA LEU A 2 1.84 -1.42 2.48
C LEU A 2 0.79 -0.32 2.42
N LEU A 3 -0.27 -0.53 1.65
CA LEU A 3 -1.38 0.39 1.50
C LEU A 3 -2.67 -0.34 1.81
N LEU A 4 -3.41 0.12 2.82
CA LEU A 4 -4.68 -0.49 3.22
C LEU A 4 -5.84 0.35 2.69
N ASP A 5 -6.72 -0.32 1.96
CA ASP A 5 -7.97 0.28 1.47
C ASP A 5 -9.07 0.09 2.50
N GLU A 6 -9.22 -1.15 2.98
CA GLU A 6 -10.10 -1.50 4.09
C GLU A 6 -9.32 -1.84 5.38
N LYS A 7 -10.03 -2.19 6.46
CA LYS A 7 -9.41 -2.50 7.75
C LYS A 7 -8.39 -3.65 7.66
N CYS A 8 -8.74 -4.69 6.91
CA CYS A 8 -7.94 -5.92 6.80
C CYS A 8 -7.59 -6.29 5.35
N HIS A 9 -7.84 -5.40 4.41
CA HIS A 9 -7.54 -5.60 3.00
C HIS A 9 -6.76 -4.42 2.44
N GLY A 10 -5.85 -4.73 1.52
CA GLY A 10 -5.09 -3.72 0.81
C GLY A 10 -4.07 -4.33 -0.13
N TYR A 11 -3.05 -3.54 -0.46
CA TYR A 11 -2.00 -3.90 -1.41
C TYR A 11 -0.61 -3.65 -0.81
N TYR A 12 0.31 -4.55 -1.11
CA TYR A 12 1.70 -4.48 -0.71
C TYR A 12 2.61 -4.46 -1.94
N ILE A 13 3.46 -3.45 -1.98
CA ILE A 13 4.56 -3.34 -2.93
C ILE A 13 5.84 -3.75 -2.21
N HIS A 14 6.44 -4.83 -2.67
CA HIS A 14 7.79 -5.22 -2.30
C HIS A 14 8.79 -4.38 -3.07
N GLY A 15 9.59 -3.60 -2.35
CA GLY A 15 10.56 -2.66 -2.91
C GLY A 15 11.94 -2.87 -2.31
N LYS A 16 12.46 -4.11 -2.35
CA LYS A 16 13.80 -4.42 -1.89
C LYS A 16 14.77 -4.23 -3.06
N SER A 17 15.72 -3.29 -2.91
CA SER A 17 16.81 -3.17 -3.87
C SER A 17 17.68 -4.43 -3.83
N VAL A 18 18.01 -4.97 -5.00
CA VAL A 18 18.92 -6.10 -5.15
C VAL A 18 20.39 -5.66 -5.09
N HIS A 19 20.65 -4.39 -5.40
CA HIS A 19 21.97 -3.76 -5.33
C HIS A 19 22.05 -2.85 -4.10
N SER A 20 23.25 -2.77 -3.52
CA SER A 20 23.53 -1.97 -2.31
C SER A 20 23.63 -0.47 -2.56
N THR A 21 23.88 -0.07 -3.81
CA THR A 21 24.12 1.31 -4.23
C THR A 21 23.06 1.75 -5.24
N ALA A 22 22.65 3.02 -5.15
CA ALA A 22 21.66 3.61 -6.05
C ALA A 22 22.31 4.58 -7.06
N ASP A 23 23.35 5.30 -6.63
CA ASP A 23 24.12 6.20 -7.48
C ASP A 23 25.47 5.55 -7.76
N THR A 24 25.71 5.15 -9.01
CA THR A 24 26.95 4.50 -9.45
C THR A 24 27.38 5.04 -10.80
N ASP A 25 28.65 4.84 -11.13
CA ASP A 25 29.14 5.11 -12.48
C ASP A 25 28.50 4.18 -13.53
N MET A 26 28.57 4.58 -14.79
CA MET A 26 28.04 3.81 -15.92
C MET A 26 28.67 2.42 -16.04
N GLU A 27 29.96 2.28 -15.70
CA GLU A 27 30.64 0.97 -15.70
C GLU A 27 30.04 0.03 -14.64
N GLU A 28 29.86 0.52 -13.41
CA GLU A 28 29.25 -0.23 -12.31
C GLU A 28 27.80 -0.59 -12.62
N LEU A 29 27.03 0.32 -13.21
CA LEU A 29 25.66 0.06 -13.65
C LEU A 29 25.60 -1.07 -14.68
N ASN A 30 26.49 -1.05 -15.68
CA ASN A 30 26.56 -2.11 -16.68
C ASN A 30 26.91 -3.47 -16.05
N ASN A 31 27.81 -3.48 -15.07
CA ASN A 31 28.14 -4.70 -14.34
C ASN A 31 26.95 -5.22 -13.51
N CYS A 32 26.17 -4.34 -12.89
CA CYS A 32 24.92 -4.69 -12.20
C CYS A 32 23.88 -5.29 -13.16
N LEU A 33 23.71 -4.70 -14.35
CA LEU A 33 22.79 -5.22 -15.38
C LEU A 33 23.22 -6.59 -15.92
N LYS A 34 24.52 -6.81 -16.13
CA LYS A 34 25.05 -8.13 -16.51
C LYS A 34 24.80 -9.18 -15.43
N LYS A 35 24.97 -8.81 -14.15
CA LYS A 35 24.67 -9.70 -13.02
C LYS A 35 23.18 -10.03 -12.95
N GLU A 36 22.29 -9.08 -13.22
CA GLU A 36 20.84 -9.34 -13.34
C GLU A 36 20.51 -10.26 -14.53
N THR A 37 21.13 -10.04 -15.69
CA THR A 37 20.91 -10.88 -16.88
C THR A 37 21.36 -12.32 -16.66
N ASN A 38 22.44 -12.51 -15.89
CA ASN A 38 23.01 -13.82 -15.60
C ASN A 38 22.41 -14.47 -14.33
N ASP A 39 21.34 -13.92 -13.74
CA ASP A 39 20.68 -14.39 -12.50
C ASP A 39 21.67 -14.54 -11.32
N LEU A 40 22.72 -13.71 -11.28
CA LEU A 40 23.76 -13.69 -10.23
C LEU A 40 23.37 -12.82 -9.03
N VAL A 41 22.13 -12.35 -8.98
CA VAL A 41 21.58 -11.54 -7.90
C VAL A 41 20.24 -12.11 -7.45
N PRO A 42 19.86 -11.93 -6.17
CA PRO A 42 18.57 -12.38 -5.69
C PRO A 42 17.43 -11.71 -6.46
N ARG A 43 16.30 -12.41 -6.60
CA ARG A 43 15.14 -11.85 -7.30
C ARG A 43 14.51 -10.72 -6.52
N ARG A 44 13.89 -9.80 -7.26
CA ARG A 44 13.32 -8.55 -6.72
C ARG A 44 12.00 -8.75 -5.96
N GLY A 45 11.34 -9.89 -6.08
CA GLY A 45 10.04 -10.15 -5.48
C GLY A 45 10.11 -10.82 -4.11
N LEU A 46 8.94 -10.93 -3.47
CA LEU A 46 8.84 -11.54 -2.15
C LEU A 46 9.07 -13.06 -2.25
N ALA A 47 9.84 -13.63 -1.31
CA ALA A 47 10.16 -15.07 -1.25
C ALA A 47 10.74 -15.65 -2.56
N ASP A 48 11.68 -14.92 -3.18
CA ASP A 48 12.39 -15.32 -4.40
C ASP A 48 11.50 -15.44 -5.66
N THR A 49 10.35 -14.78 -5.64
CA THR A 49 9.52 -14.59 -6.84
C THR A 49 9.99 -13.36 -7.62
N ASN A 50 9.56 -13.23 -8.88
CA ASN A 50 9.76 -12.00 -9.67
C ASN A 50 8.68 -10.94 -9.41
N GLN A 51 7.65 -11.29 -8.63
CA GLN A 51 6.48 -10.46 -8.42
C GLN A 51 6.70 -9.50 -7.26
N GLN A 52 6.44 -8.22 -7.51
CA GLN A 52 6.64 -7.16 -6.51
C GLN A 52 5.33 -6.64 -5.93
N ILE A 53 4.19 -6.96 -6.55
CA ILE A 53 2.89 -6.44 -6.15
C ILE A 53 2.01 -7.58 -5.66
N PHE A 54 1.48 -7.40 -4.46
CA PHE A 54 0.62 -8.37 -3.81
C PHE A 54 -0.64 -7.66 -3.29
N GLU A 55 -1.79 -8.25 -3.52
CA GLU A 55 -2.97 -7.97 -2.72
C GLU A 55 -2.83 -8.71 -1.39
N VAL A 56 -3.15 -8.04 -0.28
CA VAL A 56 -2.91 -8.56 1.05
C VAL A 56 -4.22 -8.59 1.83
N PHE A 57 -4.48 -9.74 2.41
CA PHE A 57 -5.54 -9.94 3.40
C PHE A 57 -4.89 -10.19 4.74
N LEU A 58 -5.11 -9.26 5.67
CA LEU A 58 -4.55 -9.27 7.01
C LEU A 58 -5.49 -9.96 7.99
N ASN A 59 -4.93 -10.63 9.00
CA ASN A 59 -5.73 -11.10 10.13
C ASN A 59 -6.04 -9.92 11.09
N LEU A 60 -7.13 -10.03 11.83
CA LEU A 60 -7.55 -9.07 12.86
C LEU A 60 -6.46 -8.83 13.91
N GLU A 61 -5.69 -9.87 14.28
CA GLU A 61 -4.59 -9.73 15.23
C GLU A 61 -3.47 -8.82 14.69
N PHE A 62 -3.11 -8.97 13.40
CA PHE A 62 -2.16 -8.08 12.75
C PHE A 62 -2.70 -6.65 12.71
N ARG A 63 -4.00 -6.49 12.42
CA ARG A 63 -4.63 -5.17 12.39
C ARG A 63 -4.61 -4.48 13.75
N LYS A 64 -4.89 -5.20 14.84
CA LYS A 64 -4.79 -4.66 16.20
C LYS A 64 -3.37 -4.18 16.52
N LEU A 65 -2.35 -4.96 16.18
CA LEU A 65 -0.95 -4.57 16.37
C LEU A 65 -0.58 -3.34 15.53
N PHE A 66 -1.05 -3.29 14.28
CA PHE A 66 -0.84 -2.15 13.39
C PHE A 66 -1.49 -0.88 13.94
N ASP A 67 -2.75 -0.96 14.37
CA ASP A 67 -3.47 0.17 14.96
C ASP A 67 -2.83 0.62 16.27
N GLN A 68 -2.33 -0.29 17.11
CA GLN A 68 -1.62 0.02 18.35
C GLN A 68 -0.32 0.81 18.12
N ILE A 69 0.47 0.43 17.11
CA ILE A 69 1.69 1.16 16.76
C ILE A 69 1.34 2.54 16.20
N GLN A 70 0.28 2.62 15.38
CA GLN A 70 -0.14 3.87 14.74
C GLN A 70 -0.77 4.87 15.72
N SER A 71 -1.54 4.41 16.72
CA SER A 71 -2.23 5.27 17.68
C SER A 71 -1.31 5.83 18.76
N ASN A 72 -0.02 5.44 18.77
CA ASN A 72 0.98 5.75 19.78
C ASN A 72 0.50 5.56 21.23
N THR A 73 -0.58 4.80 21.41
CA THR A 73 -1.24 4.63 22.68
C THR A 73 -0.43 3.57 23.40
N GLN A 74 0.43 4.01 24.32
CA GLN A 74 0.87 3.12 25.39
C GLN A 74 -0.40 2.74 26.17
N PRO A 75 -0.80 1.48 26.09
CA PRO A 75 -0.76 0.71 27.32
C PRO A 75 -0.04 -0.61 27.07
N ASP A 76 0.64 -1.09 28.11
CA ASP A 76 1.31 -2.40 28.14
C ASP A 76 2.50 -2.56 27.17
N THR A 77 3.41 -1.59 27.24
CA THR A 77 4.78 -1.68 26.71
C THR A 77 5.46 -3.03 27.02
N THR A 78 5.04 -3.73 28.06
CA THR A 78 5.58 -5.02 28.49
C THR A 78 5.33 -6.18 27.51
N ARG A 79 4.18 -6.26 26.83
CA ARG A 79 3.87 -7.42 25.94
C ARG A 79 4.39 -7.24 24.52
N THR A 80 4.27 -6.04 23.95
CA THR A 80 4.82 -5.71 22.63
C THR A 80 6.34 -5.61 22.65
N LEU A 81 6.96 -5.09 23.72
CA LEU A 81 8.42 -5.18 23.89
C LEU A 81 8.87 -6.61 24.12
N GLN A 82 8.16 -7.45 24.89
CA GLN A 82 8.54 -8.86 25.05
C GLN A 82 8.48 -9.63 23.71
N MET A 83 7.49 -9.33 22.86
CA MET A 83 7.40 -9.92 21.52
C MET A 83 8.53 -9.39 20.61
N MET A 84 8.82 -8.09 20.62
CA MET A 84 9.92 -7.50 19.83
C MET A 84 11.33 -7.84 20.35
N GLN A 85 11.50 -8.06 21.65
CA GLN A 85 12.77 -8.47 22.30
C GLN A 85 13.07 -9.95 22.04
N ARG A 86 12.06 -10.80 21.94
CA ARG A 86 12.23 -12.18 21.47
C ARG A 86 12.60 -12.25 19.98
N LEU A 87 12.23 -11.23 19.20
CA LEU A 87 12.45 -11.15 17.75
C LEU A 87 13.70 -10.36 17.36
N SER A 88 14.30 -9.58 18.26
CA SER A 88 15.52 -8.83 17.99
C SER A 88 16.37 -8.64 19.24
N SER A 89 17.62 -9.08 19.20
CA SER A 89 18.61 -8.96 20.28
C SER A 89 19.20 -7.54 20.43
N GLN A 90 18.55 -6.50 19.91
CA GLN A 90 19.05 -5.13 19.93
C GLN A 90 18.17 -4.23 20.78
N THR A 91 18.76 -3.75 21.87
CA THR A 91 18.24 -2.76 22.82
C THR A 91 17.79 -1.48 22.11
N LEU A 92 16.56 -1.04 22.41
CA LEU A 92 15.97 0.20 21.91
C LEU A 92 16.40 1.38 22.80
N PRO A 93 16.96 2.48 22.25
CA PRO A 93 17.12 3.73 22.99
C PRO A 93 15.75 4.44 23.06
N LEU A 94 15.30 4.75 24.28
CA LEU A 94 14.16 5.63 24.56
C LEU A 94 14.62 7.09 24.39
N LEU A 95 14.23 7.79 23.32
CA LEU A 95 14.56 9.22 23.18
C LEU A 95 13.48 10.05 22.45
N GLU A 96 12.99 11.03 23.22
CA GLU A 96 12.54 12.39 22.90
C GLU A 96 11.34 12.66 21.97
N SER A 97 10.29 13.15 22.63
CA SER A 97 8.98 13.59 22.15
C SER A 97 8.96 15.08 21.82
N ASN A 98 8.48 15.42 20.61
CA ASN A 98 7.47 16.48 20.34
C ASN A 98 7.36 16.92 18.86
N LYS A 99 8.37 16.66 18.01
CA LYS A 99 8.25 16.69 16.53
C LYS A 99 8.70 15.39 15.87
N ASN A 100 9.54 14.65 16.59
CA ASN A 100 10.03 13.34 16.23
C ASN A 100 8.97 12.25 16.38
N GLU A 101 7.83 12.49 17.01
CA GLU A 101 6.84 11.45 17.34
C GLU A 101 6.24 10.77 16.11
N LYS A 102 5.87 11.53 15.06
CA LYS A 102 5.40 10.94 13.80
C LYS A 102 6.50 10.16 13.09
N ILE A 103 7.73 10.66 13.16
CA ILE A 103 8.91 10.04 12.53
C ILE A 103 9.30 8.76 13.28
N THR A 104 9.19 8.74 14.61
CA THR A 104 9.49 7.57 15.44
C THR A 104 8.42 6.49 15.27
N VAL A 105 7.14 6.85 15.25
CA VAL A 105 6.03 5.91 14.94
C VAL A 105 6.23 5.30 13.55
N TRP A 106 6.57 6.12 12.54
CA TRP A 106 6.87 5.62 11.21
C TRP A 106 8.06 4.67 11.18
N LYS A 107 9.18 5.01 11.85
CA LYS A 107 10.35 4.13 11.96
C LYS A 107 10.02 2.82 12.67
N GLN A 108 9.21 2.87 13.73
CA GLN A 108 8.76 1.69 14.47
C GLN A 108 7.87 0.81 13.60
N MET A 109 6.93 1.40 12.85
CA MET A 109 6.09 0.70 11.88
C MET A 109 6.92 0.05 10.78
N GLN A 110 7.88 0.77 10.20
CA GLN A 110 8.80 0.24 9.19
C GLN A 110 9.62 -0.93 9.73
N LYS A 111 10.16 -0.81 10.96
CA LYS A 111 10.91 -1.89 11.60
C LYS A 111 10.02 -3.11 11.86
N PHE A 112 8.80 -2.91 12.35
CA PHE A 112 7.82 -3.98 12.55
C PHE A 112 7.50 -4.70 11.23
N LEU A 113 7.15 -3.96 10.18
CA LEU A 113 6.86 -4.53 8.86
C LEU A 113 8.07 -5.27 8.29
N LYS A 114 9.27 -4.69 8.39
CA LYS A 114 10.50 -5.32 7.94
C LYS A 114 10.76 -6.63 8.68
N THR A 115 10.68 -6.63 10.01
CA THR A 115 10.80 -7.86 10.81
C THR A 115 9.71 -8.86 10.46
N PHE A 116 8.46 -8.44 10.28
CA PHE A 116 7.35 -9.31 9.91
C PHE A 116 7.58 -10.01 8.56
N LEU A 117 8.07 -9.27 7.57
CA LEU A 117 8.36 -9.77 6.22
C LEU A 117 9.65 -10.62 6.17
N ASP A 118 10.72 -10.15 6.82
CA ASP A 118 12.04 -10.81 6.79
C ASP A 118 12.05 -12.09 7.62
N SER A 119 11.34 -12.11 8.75
CA SER A 119 11.54 -13.18 9.73
C SER A 119 10.89 -14.49 9.33
N ASN A 120 9.95 -14.53 8.37
CA ASN A 120 9.17 -15.72 7.96
C ASN A 120 9.03 -16.72 9.13
N LEU A 121 8.61 -16.21 10.30
CA LEU A 121 8.71 -16.96 11.54
C LEU A 121 7.77 -18.13 11.40
N LYS A 122 8.28 -19.32 11.67
CA LYS A 122 7.56 -20.59 11.59
C LYS A 122 6.21 -20.60 12.34
N GLU A 123 5.94 -19.63 13.22
CA GLU A 123 4.67 -19.45 13.93
C GLU A 123 3.58 -18.65 13.16
N TYR A 124 3.93 -17.80 12.19
CA TYR A 124 2.98 -16.99 11.39
C TYR A 124 3.40 -16.91 9.92
N SER A 125 3.51 -18.07 9.26
CA SER A 125 3.86 -18.16 7.84
C SER A 125 2.80 -17.45 7.00
N PHE A 126 3.17 -16.36 6.34
CA PHE A 126 2.31 -15.77 5.33
C PHE A 126 2.24 -16.70 4.12
N ASN A 127 1.04 -16.94 3.60
CA ASN A 127 0.87 -17.78 2.43
C ASN A 127 0.88 -16.89 1.19
N ILE A 128 1.88 -17.08 0.33
CA ILE A 128 1.84 -16.52 -1.02
C ILE A 128 0.96 -17.43 -1.86
N LYS A 129 -0.16 -16.91 -2.34
CA LYS A 129 -1.07 -17.62 -3.25
C LYS A 129 -1.19 -16.88 -4.57
N GLN A 130 -1.49 -17.61 -5.64
CA GLN A 130 -1.91 -17.01 -6.90
C GLN A 130 -3.43 -17.08 -6.96
N LYS A 131 -4.08 -15.98 -7.36
CA LYS A 131 -5.52 -16.00 -7.61
C LYS A 131 -5.81 -16.90 -8.81
N THR A 132 -6.73 -17.85 -8.64
CA THR A 132 -7.33 -18.55 -9.78
C THR A 132 -8.21 -17.58 -10.59
N PHE A 133 -8.45 -17.89 -11.87
CA PHE A 133 -9.30 -17.05 -12.72
C PHE A 133 -10.72 -16.87 -12.16
N ILE A 134 -11.26 -17.92 -11.53
CA ILE A 134 -12.59 -17.88 -10.91
C ILE A 134 -12.58 -16.96 -9.69
N GLU A 135 -11.56 -17.05 -8.83
CA GLU A 135 -11.41 -16.15 -7.68
C GLU A 135 -11.24 -14.69 -8.10
N LYS A 136 -10.56 -14.43 -9.23
CA LYS A 136 -10.46 -13.07 -9.80
C LYS A 136 -11.81 -12.51 -10.23
N ILE A 137 -12.66 -13.32 -10.86
CA ILE A 137 -13.98 -12.88 -11.34
C ILE A 137 -14.97 -12.77 -10.17
N ALA A 138 -14.93 -13.72 -9.24
CA ALA A 138 -15.86 -13.76 -8.11
C ALA A 138 -15.50 -12.80 -6.97
N GLY A 139 -14.32 -12.16 -7.01
CA GLY A 139 -13.85 -11.30 -5.92
C GLY A 139 -13.71 -12.06 -4.59
N ALA A 140 -13.33 -13.33 -4.65
CA ALA A 140 -13.36 -14.20 -3.48
C ALA A 140 -12.32 -13.79 -2.42
N ILE A 141 -12.80 -13.53 -1.21
CA ILE A 141 -11.94 -13.23 -0.05
C ILE A 141 -11.33 -14.55 0.47
N PRO A 142 -10.00 -14.67 0.53
CA PRO A 142 -9.37 -15.87 1.07
C PRO A 142 -9.57 -15.97 2.58
N ASP A 143 -9.64 -17.19 3.09
CA ASP A 143 -9.69 -17.43 4.54
C ASP A 143 -8.38 -17.00 5.20
N THR A 144 -8.45 -15.96 6.04
CA THR A 144 -7.33 -15.37 6.79
C THR A 144 -7.13 -16.00 8.17
N SER A 145 -7.91 -17.03 8.53
CA SER A 145 -7.85 -17.71 9.83
C SER A 145 -6.46 -18.25 10.18
N LYS A 146 -5.68 -18.68 9.18
CA LYS A 146 -4.34 -19.27 9.34
C LYS A 146 -3.19 -18.25 9.32
N GLY A 147 -3.51 -16.97 9.11
CA GLY A 147 -2.51 -15.90 8.97
C GLY A 147 -2.76 -15.02 7.75
N PRO A 148 -1.95 -13.96 7.59
CA PRO A 148 -2.11 -13.04 6.47
C PRO A 148 -1.76 -13.71 5.13
N VAL A 149 -2.58 -13.43 4.12
CA VAL A 149 -2.46 -14.02 2.78
C VAL A 149 -2.00 -12.94 1.82
N PHE A 150 -0.93 -13.23 1.08
CA PHE A 150 -0.40 -12.37 0.03
C PHE A 150 -0.73 -13.01 -1.30
N MET A 151 -1.68 -12.42 -2.01
CA MET A 151 -2.07 -12.86 -3.33
C MET A 151 -1.31 -12.07 -4.38
N ASN A 152 -0.60 -12.75 -5.27
CA ASN A 152 0.07 -12.04 -6.37
C ASN A 152 -0.98 -11.44 -7.31
N ASP A 153 -0.94 -10.11 -7.46
CA ASP A 153 -1.81 -9.37 -8.36
C ASP A 153 -1.04 -8.18 -8.95
N GLN A 154 -0.42 -8.40 -10.12
CA GLN A 154 0.39 -7.37 -10.80
C GLN A 154 -0.38 -6.07 -11.08
N ASN A 155 -1.69 -6.16 -11.26
CA ASN A 155 -2.55 -5.02 -11.56
C ASN A 155 -3.40 -4.58 -10.37
N GLY A 156 -3.31 -5.27 -9.22
CA GLY A 156 -4.17 -5.03 -8.06
C GLY A 156 -4.14 -3.57 -7.58
N ILE A 157 -2.95 -2.96 -7.58
CA ILE A 157 -2.76 -1.56 -7.15
C ILE A 157 -3.51 -0.58 -8.05
N ILE A 158 -3.75 -0.94 -9.31
CA ILE A 158 -4.49 -0.10 -10.26
C ILE A 158 -5.94 0.12 -9.78
N TYR A 159 -6.52 -0.83 -9.04
CA TYR A 159 -7.86 -0.67 -8.45
C TYR A 159 -7.86 0.28 -7.24
N CYS A 160 -6.75 0.41 -6.51
CA CYS A 160 -6.57 1.48 -5.52
C CYS A 160 -6.22 2.82 -6.17
N LEU A 161 -5.69 2.80 -7.40
CA LEU A 161 -5.50 3.99 -8.21
C LEU A 161 -6.82 4.37 -8.90
N LEU A 162 -6.93 5.64 -9.29
CA LEU A 162 -8.18 6.18 -9.85
C LEU A 162 -8.67 5.49 -11.13
N TYR A 163 -7.82 4.71 -11.80
CA TYR A 163 -8.20 3.93 -12.98
C TYR A 163 -9.34 2.93 -12.71
N GLY A 164 -9.45 2.41 -11.48
CA GLY A 164 -10.61 1.58 -11.09
C GLY A 164 -11.93 2.35 -10.99
N LEU A 165 -11.88 3.66 -10.70
CA LEU A 165 -13.06 4.51 -10.51
C LEU A 165 -13.55 5.16 -11.82
N GLU A 166 -12.72 5.22 -12.85
CA GLU A 166 -13.04 5.86 -14.14
C GLU A 166 -14.31 5.26 -14.78
N THR A 167 -14.48 3.94 -14.70
CA THR A 167 -15.66 3.25 -15.26
C THR A 167 -16.93 3.62 -14.50
N HIS A 168 -16.88 3.71 -13.18
CA HIS A 168 -18.01 4.12 -12.36
C HIS A 168 -18.37 5.59 -12.61
N LEU A 169 -17.37 6.46 -12.76
CA LEU A 169 -17.55 7.87 -13.09
C LEU A 169 -18.19 8.05 -14.48
N MET A 170 -17.75 7.24 -15.46
CA MET A 170 -18.32 7.24 -16.82
C MET A 170 -19.79 6.83 -16.82
N VAL A 171 -20.15 5.75 -16.10
CA VAL A 171 -21.56 5.33 -15.95
C VAL A 171 -22.39 6.42 -15.26
N PHE A 172 -21.83 7.04 -14.21
CA PHE A 172 -22.47 8.17 -13.53
C PHE A 172 -22.71 9.35 -14.49
N TYR A 173 -21.72 9.77 -15.28
CA TYR A 173 -21.89 10.87 -16.24
C TYR A 173 -22.92 10.57 -17.33
N ILE A 174 -22.95 9.35 -17.86
CA ILE A 174 -23.96 8.96 -18.86
C ILE A 174 -25.36 8.96 -18.22
N SER A 175 -25.49 8.43 -17.00
CA SER A 175 -26.78 8.44 -16.28
C SER A 175 -27.24 9.87 -15.94
N LEU A 176 -26.33 10.75 -15.55
CA LEU A 176 -26.61 12.14 -15.25
C LEU A 176 -27.02 12.90 -16.53
N TYR A 177 -26.33 12.65 -17.64
CA TYR A 177 -26.67 13.24 -18.95
C TYR A 177 -28.08 12.89 -19.38
N THR A 178 -28.41 11.60 -19.38
CA THR A 178 -29.73 11.11 -19.81
C THR A 178 -30.85 11.61 -18.90
N ALA A 179 -30.62 11.69 -17.59
CA ALA A 179 -31.58 12.26 -16.65
C ALA A 179 -31.81 13.77 -16.87
N LEU A 180 -30.76 14.53 -17.16
CA LEU A 180 -30.84 15.98 -17.38
C LEU A 180 -31.40 16.34 -18.77
N ASP A 181 -31.09 15.53 -19.79
CA ASP A 181 -31.68 15.66 -21.12
C ASP A 181 -33.19 15.42 -21.09
N TYR A 182 -33.65 14.47 -20.26
CA TYR A 182 -35.09 14.24 -20.04
C TYR A 182 -35.80 15.45 -19.40
N TRP A 183 -35.12 16.21 -18.53
CA TRP A 183 -35.71 17.36 -17.83
C TRP A 183 -35.56 18.70 -18.58
N THR A 184 -34.56 18.85 -19.44
CA THR A 184 -34.16 20.15 -19.99
C THR A 184 -33.84 20.09 -21.49
N ASN A 185 -32.83 20.83 -21.94
CA ASN A 185 -32.34 20.84 -23.33
C ASN A 185 -30.95 20.18 -23.38
N PRO A 186 -30.59 19.49 -24.49
CA PRO A 186 -29.34 18.74 -24.60
C PRO A 186 -28.09 19.63 -24.42
N VAL A 187 -28.17 20.90 -24.85
CA VAL A 187 -27.08 21.88 -24.69
C VAL A 187 -26.85 22.24 -23.23
N LEU A 188 -27.93 22.43 -22.46
CA LEU A 188 -27.85 22.76 -21.04
C LEU A 188 -27.34 21.55 -20.25
N ALA A 189 -27.82 20.35 -20.59
CA ALA A 189 -27.35 19.09 -20.00
C ALA A 189 -25.83 18.90 -20.22
N GLY A 190 -25.33 19.12 -21.45
CA GLY A 190 -23.90 19.07 -21.75
C GLY A 190 -23.08 20.07 -20.94
N PHE A 191 -23.54 21.32 -20.81
CA PHE A 191 -22.86 22.34 -20.00
C PHE A 191 -22.82 21.96 -18.51
N THR A 192 -23.91 21.44 -17.96
CA THR A 192 -23.95 21.02 -16.56
C THR A 192 -23.00 19.87 -16.25
N ILE A 193 -22.84 18.90 -17.15
CA ILE A 193 -21.86 17.81 -16.98
C ILE A 193 -20.45 18.36 -17.00
N TRP A 194 -20.14 19.26 -17.94
CA TRP A 194 -18.83 19.90 -17.99
C TRP A 194 -18.51 20.63 -16.69
N ALA A 195 -19.48 21.36 -16.11
CA ALA A 195 -19.32 22.03 -14.83
C ALA A 195 -19.10 21.04 -13.67
N VAL A 196 -19.88 19.95 -13.62
CA VAL A 196 -19.73 18.88 -12.63
C VAL A 196 -18.37 18.20 -12.75
N ASP A 197 -17.89 17.95 -13.97
CA ASP A 197 -16.58 17.34 -14.22
C ASP A 197 -15.44 18.22 -13.71
N LYS A 198 -15.50 19.54 -13.96
CA LYS A 198 -14.53 20.49 -13.41
C LYS A 198 -14.56 20.56 -11.90
N LEU A 199 -15.75 20.51 -11.29
CA LEU A 199 -15.90 20.49 -9.84
C LEU A 199 -15.30 19.21 -9.25
N LEU A 200 -15.62 18.04 -9.82
CA LEU A 200 -15.09 16.75 -9.37
C LEU A 200 -13.58 16.66 -9.54
N CYS A 201 -13.02 17.16 -10.64
CA CYS A 201 -11.57 17.25 -10.83
C CYS A 201 -10.92 18.15 -9.77
N GLY A 202 -11.51 19.31 -9.47
CA GLY A 202 -11.02 20.22 -8.43
C GLY A 202 -11.06 19.60 -7.04
N LEU A 203 -12.19 19.01 -6.65
CA LEU A 203 -12.33 18.27 -5.39
C LEU A 203 -11.34 17.10 -5.31
N ARG A 204 -11.12 16.40 -6.42
CA ARG A 204 -10.20 15.26 -6.49
C ARG A 204 -8.76 15.68 -6.22
N ILE A 205 -8.27 16.74 -6.85
CA ILE A 205 -6.89 17.23 -6.63
C ILE A 205 -6.73 17.61 -5.16
N TRP A 206 -7.68 18.36 -4.63
CA TRP A 206 -7.65 18.81 -3.23
C TRP A 206 -7.73 17.67 -2.20
N LEU A 207 -8.63 16.69 -2.41
CA LEU A 207 -8.74 15.52 -1.55
C LEU A 207 -7.55 14.58 -1.73
N GLY A 208 -7.06 14.43 -2.96
CA GLY A 208 -5.93 13.58 -3.32
C GLY A 208 -4.65 14.01 -2.62
N GLU A 209 -4.30 15.30 -2.70
CA GLU A 209 -3.16 15.88 -2.00
C GLU A 209 -3.22 15.63 -0.50
N LYS A 210 -4.40 15.87 0.11
CA LYS A 210 -4.60 15.64 1.55
C LYS A 210 -4.49 14.17 1.92
N ASN A 211 -5.10 13.28 1.14
CA ASN A 211 -5.11 11.85 1.43
C ASN A 211 -3.72 11.23 1.25
N ILE A 212 -2.98 11.64 0.22
CA ILE A 212 -1.60 11.19 -0.02
C ILE A 212 -0.66 11.73 1.06
N ALA A 213 -0.80 12.98 1.51
CA ALA A 213 0.00 13.52 2.61
C ALA A 213 -0.21 12.70 3.91
N ILE A 214 -1.47 12.40 4.23
CA ILE A 214 -1.84 11.69 5.46
C ILE A 214 -1.43 10.22 5.41
N LYS A 215 -1.76 9.49 4.33
CA LYS A 215 -1.44 8.05 4.18
C LYS A 215 0.02 7.79 3.85
N GLY A 216 0.67 8.71 3.13
CA GLY A 216 2.07 8.63 2.78
C GLY A 216 3.02 9.06 3.90
N HIS A 217 2.49 9.65 4.99
CA HIS A 217 3.30 10.30 6.03
C HIS A 217 4.33 11.28 5.45
N LEU A 218 4.02 11.87 4.30
CA LEU A 218 4.84 12.86 3.62
C LEU A 218 4.45 14.24 4.14
N ASP A 219 5.45 15.06 4.45
CA ASP A 219 5.20 16.44 4.85
C ASP A 219 4.58 17.18 3.64
N SER A 220 3.44 17.84 3.86
CA SER A 220 2.65 18.47 2.80
C SER A 220 3.44 19.50 2.00
N LYS A 221 4.52 20.04 2.58
CA LYS A 221 5.46 20.95 1.91
C LYS A 221 6.25 20.32 0.75
N TYR A 222 6.28 19.00 0.66
CA TYR A 222 6.94 18.25 -0.44
C TYR A 222 5.96 17.73 -1.49
N LEU A 223 4.65 17.89 -1.27
CA LEU A 223 3.63 17.64 -2.29
C LEU A 223 3.44 18.95 -3.05
N LEU A 224 4.35 19.21 -3.99
CA LEU A 224 4.20 20.30 -4.93
C LEU A 224 3.16 19.88 -5.97
N GLY A 225 1.99 20.50 -5.91
CA GLY A 225 1.06 20.67 -7.03
C GLY A 225 1.40 21.93 -7.82
#